data_AF-A0A7V9TC47-F1
#
_entry.id   AF-A0A7V9TC47-F1
#
_cell.length_a   1.000
_cell.length_b   1.000
_cell.length_c   1.000
_cell.angle_alpha   90.00
_cell.angle_beta   90.00
_cell.angle_gamma   90.00
#
_symmetry.space_group_name_H-M   'P 1'
#
loop_
_entity.id
_entity.type
_entity.pdbx_description
1 polymer ?
#
loop_
_entity_poly.entity_id
_entity_poly.type
_entity_poly.pdbx_seq_one_letter_code
_entity_poly.pdbx_strand_id
1 'polypeptide(L)'
;GDPDATVIGPNLHSRRIADKLKANSNYVHLVVSFGGVVASGNVNSPMPAWSYEVGGPLNEQQIEAVVSLVESWAAEAADQPLEEVPDTPEAGADVYATAGCASCHGPDLTGTPAGPDISTIGAGLITDLPTEPSGLDQMVADYEEDPRMFLEQWIRDSSANYNDGEFTGMPAHPEGELSESQLTALITFLLEQTGQ
;
A
#
# COMPACT_ATOMS: atom_id res chain seq x y z
N GLY A 1 9.05 17.14 -23.32
CA GLY A 1 9.33 15.85 -22.69
C GLY A 1 8.83 14.78 -23.62
N ASP A 2 9.56 13.67 -23.71
CA ASP A 2 9.13 12.49 -24.47
C ASP A 2 7.81 11.96 -23.88
N PRO A 3 6.71 11.89 -24.65
CA PRO A 3 5.41 11.42 -24.16
C PRO A 3 5.39 9.92 -23.80
N ASP A 4 6.42 9.15 -24.20
CA ASP A 4 6.51 7.70 -23.95
C ASP A 4 7.42 7.34 -22.76
N ALA A 5 7.95 8.32 -22.02
CA ALA A 5 8.66 8.05 -20.78
C ALA A 5 7.66 7.57 -19.72
N THR A 6 7.60 6.25 -19.50
CA THR A 6 6.89 5.65 -18.37
C THR A 6 7.30 6.40 -17.10
N VAL A 7 6.36 7.00 -16.39
CA VAL A 7 6.65 7.71 -15.14
C VAL A 7 7.12 6.68 -14.11
N ILE A 8 8.43 6.53 -13.92
CA ILE A 8 9.05 5.59 -12.97
C ILE A 8 9.08 6.21 -11.56
N GLY A 9 7.99 6.83 -11.12
CA GLY A 9 7.91 7.54 -9.85
C GLY A 9 6.51 7.57 -9.28
N PRO A 10 6.37 7.63 -7.94
CA PRO A 10 5.06 7.72 -7.30
C PRO A 10 4.35 9.04 -7.67
N ASN A 11 3.03 9.05 -7.62
CA ASN A 11 2.27 10.28 -7.70
C ASN A 11 2.57 11.14 -6.46
N LEU A 12 3.16 12.32 -6.67
CA LEU A 12 3.52 13.26 -5.61
C LEU A 12 2.34 14.14 -5.15
N HIS A 13 1.26 14.20 -5.93
CA HIS A 13 -0.02 14.80 -5.53
C HIS A 13 -0.90 13.73 -4.88
N SER A 14 -0.41 13.11 -3.81
CA SER A 14 -1.08 12.00 -3.14
C SER A 14 -1.25 12.27 -1.65
N ARG A 15 -2.43 11.91 -1.13
CA ARG A 15 -2.72 11.90 0.31
C ARG A 15 -1.77 10.97 1.09
N ARG A 16 -1.21 9.93 0.46
CA ARG A 16 -0.20 9.06 1.10
C ARG A 16 0.99 9.84 1.65
N ILE A 17 1.45 10.89 0.95
CA ILE A 17 2.55 11.72 1.44
C ILE A 17 2.11 12.52 2.68
N ALA A 18 0.87 13.03 2.69
CA ALA A 18 0.32 13.73 3.85
C ALA A 18 0.25 12.82 5.09
N ASP A 19 -0.11 11.55 4.92
CA ASP A 19 -0.14 10.60 6.03
C ASP A 19 1.26 10.24 6.53
N LYS A 20 2.25 10.07 5.62
CA LYS A 20 3.66 9.90 6.04
C LYS A 20 4.19 11.14 6.78
N LEU A 21 3.78 12.35 6.38
CA LEU A 21 4.13 13.59 7.09
C LEU A 21 3.51 13.68 8.49
N LYS A 22 2.32 13.12 8.72
CA LYS A 22 1.74 13.01 10.08
C LYS A 22 2.56 12.08 10.98
N ALA A 23 3.07 10.98 10.42
CA ALA A 23 3.91 10.04 11.16
C ALA A 23 5.35 10.55 11.38
N ASN A 24 5.89 11.27 10.39
CA ASN A 24 7.22 11.87 10.45
C ASN A 24 7.25 13.16 9.63
N SER A 25 7.30 14.31 10.31
CA SER A 25 7.33 15.63 9.67
C SER A 25 8.54 15.85 8.76
N ASN A 26 9.63 15.09 8.92
CA ASN A 26 10.83 15.19 8.10
C ASN A 26 10.84 14.19 6.93
N TYR A 27 9.76 13.44 6.71
CA TYR A 27 9.72 12.36 5.73
C TYR A 27 10.14 12.80 4.32
N VAL A 28 9.53 13.88 3.81
CA VAL A 28 9.83 14.40 2.47
C VAL A 28 11.27 14.88 2.37
N HIS A 29 11.76 15.62 3.38
CA HIS A 29 13.16 16.06 3.43
C HIS A 29 14.12 14.86 3.36
N LEU A 30 13.89 13.82 4.16
CA LEU A 30 14.78 12.65 4.18
C LEU A 30 14.78 11.91 2.84
N VAL A 31 13.60 11.67 2.27
CA VAL A 31 13.45 10.92 1.01
C VAL A 31 14.01 11.69 -0.18
N VAL A 32 13.85 13.02 -0.23
CA VAL A 32 14.47 13.85 -1.27
C VAL A 32 15.99 13.91 -1.09
N SER A 33 16.48 14.11 0.14
CA SER A 33 17.92 14.24 0.40
C SER A 33 18.69 12.95 0.11
N PHE A 34 18.19 11.81 0.58
CA PHE A 34 18.93 10.55 0.58
C PHE A 34 18.39 9.51 -0.42
N GLY A 35 17.27 9.79 -1.10
CA GLY A 35 16.67 8.91 -2.10
C GLY A 35 15.80 7.81 -1.50
N GLY A 36 15.38 6.87 -2.36
CA GLY A 36 14.41 5.84 -2.00
C GLY A 36 14.92 4.77 -1.04
N VAL A 37 16.22 4.75 -0.73
CA VAL A 37 16.79 3.90 0.33
C VAL A 37 16.18 4.21 1.70
N VAL A 38 15.83 5.46 1.97
CA VAL A 38 15.18 5.86 3.23
C VAL A 38 13.79 5.25 3.35
N ALA A 39 13.04 5.18 2.24
CA ALA A 39 11.68 4.67 2.23
C ALA A 39 11.63 3.13 2.17
N SER A 40 12.54 2.51 1.41
CA SER A 40 12.47 1.08 1.07
C SER A 40 13.52 0.22 1.78
N GLY A 41 14.56 0.81 2.37
CA GLY A 41 15.76 0.09 2.82
C GLY A 41 16.61 -0.49 1.69
N ASN A 42 16.17 -0.38 0.43
CA ASN A 42 16.88 -0.91 -0.73
C ASN A 42 17.93 0.09 -1.22
N VAL A 43 19.21 -0.27 -1.05
CA VAL A 43 20.35 0.53 -1.51
C VAL A 43 20.39 0.72 -3.03
N ASN A 44 19.70 -0.14 -3.78
CA ASN A 44 19.57 -0.06 -5.24
C ASN A 44 18.23 0.55 -5.67
N SER A 45 17.58 1.34 -4.80
CA SER A 45 16.34 2.01 -5.15
C SER A 45 16.51 2.84 -6.43
N PRO A 46 15.56 2.79 -7.38
CA PRO A 46 15.61 3.62 -8.59
C PRO A 46 15.44 5.12 -8.29
N MET A 47 14.95 5.47 -7.10
CA MET A 47 14.86 6.86 -6.65
C MET A 47 16.24 7.32 -6.12
N PRO A 48 16.94 8.22 -6.84
CA PRO A 48 18.28 8.65 -6.45
C PRO A 48 18.25 9.60 -5.26
N ALA A 49 19.40 9.77 -4.61
CA ALA A 49 19.63 10.84 -3.65
C ALA A 49 19.85 12.17 -4.37
N TRP A 50 19.19 13.24 -3.92
CA TRP A 50 19.29 14.54 -4.57
C TRP A 50 20.20 15.53 -3.84
N SER A 51 20.47 15.33 -2.55
CA SER A 51 21.31 16.25 -1.78
C SER A 51 22.78 16.16 -2.19
N TYR A 52 23.41 17.33 -2.33
CA TYR A 52 24.83 17.48 -2.61
C TYR A 52 25.72 16.81 -1.57
N GLU A 53 25.29 16.74 -0.32
CA GLU A 53 26.05 16.11 0.79
C GLU A 53 26.30 14.61 0.57
N VAL A 54 25.44 13.97 -0.23
CA VAL A 54 25.53 12.53 -0.54
C VAL A 54 25.74 12.29 -2.03
N GLY A 55 26.26 13.30 -2.76
CA GLY A 55 26.65 13.18 -4.16
C GLY A 55 25.56 13.52 -5.17
N GLY A 56 24.41 14.03 -4.72
CA GLY A 56 23.35 14.55 -5.58
C GLY A 56 23.65 15.96 -6.12
N PRO A 57 22.81 16.49 -7.02
CA PRO A 57 23.06 17.78 -7.66
C PRO A 57 22.53 19.00 -6.89
N LEU A 58 21.69 18.82 -5.87
CA LEU A 58 20.95 19.90 -5.23
C LEU A 58 21.62 20.35 -3.92
N ASN A 59 21.82 21.66 -3.78
CA ASN A 59 22.23 22.24 -2.51
C ASN A 59 21.05 22.32 -1.51
N GLU A 60 21.34 22.66 -0.25
CA GLU A 60 20.35 22.73 0.83
C GLU A 60 19.14 23.63 0.49
N GLN A 61 19.36 24.82 -0.09
CA GLN A 61 18.25 25.71 -0.46
C GLN A 61 17.36 25.11 -1.55
N GLN A 62 17.94 24.37 -2.48
CA GLN A 62 17.18 23.67 -3.52
C GLN A 62 16.42 22.48 -2.97
N ILE A 63 16.99 21.76 -2.00
CA ILE A 63 16.29 20.69 -1.28
C ILE A 63 15.07 21.27 -0.55
N GLU A 64 15.25 22.33 0.24
CA GLU A 64 14.15 22.98 0.96
C GLU A 64 13.03 23.48 0.02
N ALA A 65 13.39 24.02 -1.16
CA ALA A 65 12.41 24.43 -2.15
C ALA A 65 11.59 23.24 -2.70
N VAL A 66 12.24 22.10 -2.96
CA VAL A 66 11.55 20.87 -3.41
C VAL A 66 10.68 20.28 -2.29
N VAL A 67 11.19 20.25 -1.06
CA VAL A 67 10.45 19.78 0.12
C VAL A 67 9.17 20.59 0.29
N SER A 68 9.29 21.92 0.31
CA SER A 68 8.14 22.81 0.46
C SER A 68 7.11 22.62 -0.66
N LEU A 69 7.56 22.41 -1.90
CA LEU A 69 6.67 22.15 -3.03
C LEU A 69 5.90 20.83 -2.87
N VAL A 70 6.59 19.74 -2.53
CA VAL A 70 5.96 18.42 -2.36
C VAL A 70 5.00 18.40 -1.16
N GLU A 71 5.38 19.05 -0.05
CA GLU A 71 4.50 19.20 1.11
C GLU A 71 3.25 20.02 0.79
N SER A 72 3.35 21.03 -0.08
CA SER A 72 2.19 21.80 -0.54
C SER A 72 1.20 20.94 -1.34
N TRP A 73 1.70 20.05 -2.21
CA TRP A 73 0.86 19.12 -2.95
C TRP A 73 0.24 18.05 -2.06
N ALA A 74 0.97 17.59 -1.05
CA ALA A 74 0.44 16.67 -0.06
C ALA A 74 -0.69 17.30 0.75
N ALA A 75 -0.54 18.57 1.16
CA ALA A 75 -1.59 19.31 1.85
C ALA A 75 -2.83 19.50 0.97
N GLU A 76 -2.64 19.89 -0.30
CA GLU A 76 -3.75 20.01 -1.26
C GLU A 76 -4.50 18.67 -1.44
N ALA A 77 -3.77 17.57 -1.60
CA ALA A 77 -4.36 16.24 -1.73
C ALA A 77 -5.06 15.76 -0.44
N ALA A 78 -4.60 16.21 0.73
CA ALA A 78 -5.25 15.92 2.00
C ALA A 78 -6.60 16.64 2.12
N ASP A 79 -6.74 17.83 1.54
CA ASP A 79 -7.98 18.61 1.59
C ASP A 79 -9.02 18.17 0.55
N GLN A 80 -8.63 17.40 -0.47
CA GLN A 80 -9.57 16.85 -1.44
C GLN A 80 -10.49 15.79 -0.79
N PRO A 81 -11.79 15.76 -1.12
CA PRO A 81 -12.67 14.67 -0.72
C PRO A 81 -12.11 13.32 -1.20
N LEU A 82 -12.36 12.26 -0.44
CA LEU A 82 -12.06 10.91 -0.91
C LEU A 82 -12.92 10.63 -2.14
N GLU A 83 -12.29 10.15 -3.21
CA GLU A 83 -13.01 9.68 -4.39
C GLU A 83 -13.82 8.44 -4.00
N GLU A 84 -15.13 8.47 -4.27
CA GLU A 84 -15.98 7.30 -4.07
C GLU A 84 -15.74 6.30 -5.20
N VAL A 85 -15.29 5.10 -4.83
CA VAL A 85 -15.11 3.98 -5.75
C VAL A 85 -16.40 3.15 -5.77
N PRO A 86 -16.97 2.85 -6.96
CA PRO A 86 -18.12 1.96 -7.06
C PRO A 86 -17.83 0.56 -6.50
N ASP A 87 -18.80 -0.05 -5.82
CA ASP A 87 -18.69 -1.44 -5.35
C ASP A 87 -18.89 -2.44 -6.51
N THR A 88 -17.89 -2.54 -7.39
CA THR A 88 -17.86 -3.51 -8.48
C THR A 88 -16.52 -4.24 -8.55
N PRO A 89 -16.47 -5.46 -9.11
CA PRO A 89 -15.22 -6.20 -9.26
C PRO A 89 -14.18 -5.48 -10.12
N GLU A 90 -14.60 -4.77 -11.17
CA GLU A 90 -13.68 -4.02 -12.04
C GLU A 90 -13.01 -2.88 -11.29
N ALA A 91 -13.79 -2.14 -10.50
CA ALA A 91 -13.26 -1.08 -9.66
C ALA A 91 -12.33 -1.64 -8.56
N GLY A 92 -12.66 -2.80 -7.99
CA GLY A 92 -11.80 -3.52 -7.05
C GLY A 92 -10.49 -4.01 -7.66
N ALA A 93 -10.51 -4.47 -8.92
CA ALA A 93 -9.31 -4.85 -9.66
C ALA A 93 -8.37 -3.65 -9.89
N ASP A 94 -8.93 -2.48 -10.21
CA ASP A 94 -8.17 -1.24 -10.35
C ASP A 94 -7.53 -0.82 -9.00
N VAL A 95 -8.28 -0.96 -7.90
CA VAL A 95 -7.74 -0.73 -6.55
C VAL A 95 -6.61 -1.73 -6.27
N TYR A 96 -6.77 -3.01 -6.56
CA TYR A 96 -5.74 -4.03 -6.36
C TYR A 96 -4.43 -3.69 -7.11
N ALA A 97 -4.54 -3.27 -8.37
CA ALA A 97 -3.40 -2.93 -9.22
C ALA A 97 -2.67 -1.66 -8.74
N THR A 98 -3.40 -0.67 -8.23
CA THR A 98 -2.84 0.66 -7.90
C THR A 98 -2.48 0.83 -6.43
N ALA A 99 -3.13 0.11 -5.51
CA ALA A 99 -2.89 0.21 -4.08
C ALA A 99 -1.56 -0.47 -3.65
N GLY A 100 -0.98 -1.30 -4.52
CA GLY A 100 0.29 -2.00 -4.28
C GLY A 100 0.15 -3.48 -3.93
N CYS A 101 -1.07 -4.01 -3.89
CA CYS A 101 -1.37 -5.41 -3.55
C CYS A 101 -0.61 -6.39 -4.45
N ALA A 102 -0.58 -6.12 -5.76
CA ALA A 102 0.10 -6.93 -6.76
C ALA A 102 1.63 -7.05 -6.56
N SER A 103 2.25 -6.16 -5.76
CA SER A 103 3.69 -6.24 -5.50
C SER A 103 4.09 -7.46 -4.66
N CYS A 104 3.19 -7.93 -3.80
CA CYS A 104 3.38 -9.12 -2.97
C CYS A 104 2.53 -10.30 -3.45
N HIS A 105 1.28 -10.04 -3.87
CA HIS A 105 0.33 -11.08 -4.30
C HIS A 105 0.40 -11.38 -5.80
N GLY A 106 1.22 -10.65 -6.57
CA GLY A 106 1.35 -10.82 -8.02
C GLY A 106 0.21 -10.17 -8.81
N PRO A 107 0.43 -9.78 -10.08
CA PRO A 107 -0.63 -9.18 -10.91
C PRO A 107 -1.81 -10.14 -11.15
N ASP A 108 -1.54 -11.44 -11.20
CA ASP A 108 -2.51 -12.51 -11.42
C ASP A 108 -2.97 -13.19 -10.12
N LEU A 109 -2.69 -12.57 -8.96
CA LEU A 109 -3.01 -13.08 -7.62
C LEU A 109 -2.30 -14.39 -7.22
N THR A 110 -1.39 -14.92 -8.05
CA THR A 110 -0.70 -16.20 -7.82
C THR A 110 0.42 -16.15 -6.77
N GLY A 111 0.56 -15.02 -6.07
CA GLY A 111 1.61 -14.81 -5.08
C GLY A 111 2.98 -14.51 -5.66
N THR A 112 3.89 -14.12 -4.76
CA THR A 112 5.33 -13.94 -5.01
C THR A 112 6.09 -14.45 -3.78
N PRO A 113 7.43 -14.48 -3.76
CA PRO A 113 8.15 -14.77 -2.52
C PRO A 113 7.85 -13.79 -1.36
N ALA A 114 7.25 -12.62 -1.64
CA ALA A 114 6.87 -11.63 -0.65
C ALA A 114 5.42 -11.77 -0.14
N GLY A 115 4.58 -12.60 -0.76
CA GLY A 115 3.17 -12.75 -0.36
C GLY A 115 2.49 -13.96 -1.00
N PRO A 116 1.47 -14.53 -0.34
CA PRO A 116 0.84 -15.78 -0.77
C PRO A 116 -0.01 -15.62 -2.04
N ASP A 117 -0.29 -16.76 -2.69
CA ASP A 117 -1.32 -16.90 -3.71
C ASP A 117 -2.70 -16.66 -3.08
N ILE A 118 -3.48 -15.73 -3.65
CA ILE A 118 -4.85 -15.38 -3.28
C ILE A 118 -5.84 -15.53 -4.44
N SER A 119 -5.46 -16.21 -5.52
CA SER A 119 -6.31 -16.45 -6.71
C SER A 119 -7.56 -17.29 -6.43
N THR A 120 -7.61 -17.95 -5.26
CA THR A 120 -8.73 -18.76 -4.81
C THR A 120 -9.39 -18.24 -3.53
N ILE A 121 -9.06 -17.02 -3.08
CA ILE A 121 -9.50 -16.51 -1.77
C ILE A 121 -11.03 -16.33 -1.66
N GLY A 122 -11.76 -16.27 -2.78
CA GLY A 122 -13.22 -16.27 -2.79
C GLY A 122 -13.84 -17.67 -2.63
N ALA A 123 -13.07 -18.73 -2.89
CA ALA A 123 -13.51 -20.12 -2.71
C ALA A 123 -13.19 -20.68 -1.31
N GLY A 124 -12.21 -20.10 -0.62
CA GLY A 124 -11.85 -20.49 0.74
C GLY A 124 -10.60 -19.77 1.24
N LEU A 125 -10.45 -19.73 2.57
CA LEU A 125 -9.30 -19.12 3.22
C LEU A 125 -8.01 -19.89 2.94
N ILE A 126 -6.94 -19.15 2.67
CA ILE A 126 -5.58 -19.69 2.55
C ILE A 126 -4.93 -19.72 3.93
N THR A 127 -4.62 -20.93 4.41
CA THR A 127 -4.07 -21.16 5.75
C THR A 127 -2.61 -21.61 5.76
N ASP A 128 -2.03 -21.92 4.60
CA ASP A 128 -0.61 -22.26 4.46
C ASP A 128 0.24 -20.97 4.43
N LEU A 129 0.27 -20.27 5.56
CA LEU A 129 1.00 -19.02 5.74
C LEU A 129 2.46 -19.29 6.16
N PRO A 130 3.46 -18.55 5.65
CA PRO A 130 4.87 -18.73 6.03
C PRO A 130 5.13 -18.60 7.53
N THR A 131 4.32 -17.78 8.22
CA THR A 131 4.27 -17.66 9.67
C THR A 131 2.81 -17.80 10.07
N GLU A 132 2.49 -18.86 10.82
CA GLU A 132 1.13 -19.11 11.30
C GLU A 132 0.76 -18.09 12.39
N PRO A 133 -0.37 -17.37 12.26
CA PRO A 133 -0.82 -16.43 13.29
C PRO A 133 -1.37 -17.16 14.52
N SER A 134 -1.21 -16.59 15.71
CA SER A 134 -1.72 -17.17 16.96
C SER A 134 -3.23 -17.38 16.95
N GLY A 135 -3.97 -16.55 16.19
CA GLY A 135 -5.41 -16.59 16.02
C GLY A 135 -5.90 -17.39 14.82
N LEU A 136 -5.15 -18.37 14.29
CA LEU A 136 -5.54 -19.13 13.08
C LEU A 136 -6.97 -19.73 13.17
N ASP A 137 -7.34 -20.34 14.29
CA ASP A 137 -8.68 -20.93 14.46
C ASP A 137 -9.79 -19.87 14.38
N GLN A 138 -9.55 -18.68 14.95
CA GLN A 138 -10.48 -17.55 14.86
C GLN A 138 -10.55 -17.00 13.44
N MET A 139 -9.40 -16.89 12.76
CA MET A 139 -9.29 -16.46 11.37
C MET A 139 -10.15 -17.33 10.43
N VAL A 140 -10.07 -18.66 10.61
CA VAL A 140 -10.87 -19.62 9.86
C VAL A 140 -12.36 -19.48 10.17
N ALA A 141 -12.71 -19.40 11.47
CA ALA A 141 -14.11 -19.26 11.88
C ALA A 141 -14.76 -17.96 11.36
N ASP A 142 -14.05 -16.84 11.46
CA ASP A 142 -14.53 -15.53 10.99
C ASP A 142 -14.73 -15.53 9.46
N TYR A 143 -13.82 -16.15 8.70
CA TYR A 143 -13.98 -16.29 7.26
C TYR A 143 -15.20 -17.17 6.91
N GLU A 144 -15.41 -18.28 7.62
CA GLU A 144 -16.58 -19.15 7.40
C GLU A 144 -17.91 -18.46 7.74
N GLU A 145 -17.91 -17.59 8.76
CA GLU A 145 -19.10 -16.85 9.18
C GLU A 145 -19.44 -15.70 8.21
N ASP A 146 -18.46 -14.86 7.89
CA ASP A 146 -18.62 -13.72 6.99
C ASP A 146 -17.29 -13.39 6.27
N PRO A 147 -17.08 -13.92 5.06
CA PRO A 147 -15.85 -13.67 4.30
C PRO A 147 -15.58 -12.19 4.04
N ARG A 148 -16.63 -11.36 3.94
CA ARG A 148 -16.47 -9.93 3.67
C ARG A 148 -15.95 -9.21 4.91
N MET A 149 -16.57 -9.45 6.06
CA MET A 149 -16.11 -8.91 7.35
C MET A 149 -14.70 -9.39 7.66
N PHE A 150 -14.41 -10.67 7.43
CA PHE A 150 -13.06 -11.20 7.60
C PHE A 150 -12.03 -10.45 6.76
N LEU A 151 -12.27 -10.31 5.45
CA LEU A 151 -11.32 -9.64 4.55
C LEU A 151 -11.13 -8.17 4.93
N GLU A 152 -12.19 -7.49 5.37
CA GLU A 152 -12.10 -6.14 5.91
C GLU A 152 -11.15 -6.09 7.10
N GLN A 153 -11.34 -6.94 8.10
CA GLN A 153 -10.49 -6.98 9.30
C GLN A 153 -9.05 -7.36 8.99
N TRP A 154 -8.84 -8.35 8.12
CA TRP A 154 -7.52 -8.79 7.71
C TRP A 154 -6.73 -7.71 6.96
N ILE A 155 -7.37 -7.03 6.00
CA ILE A 155 -6.75 -5.97 5.19
C ILE A 155 -6.49 -4.72 6.04
N ARG A 156 -7.42 -4.37 6.94
CA ARG A 156 -7.27 -3.20 7.82
C ARG A 156 -6.10 -3.37 8.78
N ASP A 157 -6.06 -4.47 9.53
CA ASP A 157 -4.97 -4.79 10.47
C ASP A 157 -4.99 -6.25 10.93
N SER A 158 -4.42 -7.15 10.14
CA SER A 158 -4.29 -8.57 10.52
C SER A 158 -3.46 -8.80 11.79
N SER A 159 -2.53 -7.91 12.14
CA SER A 159 -1.72 -8.05 13.36
C SER A 159 -2.57 -7.88 14.60
N ALA A 160 -3.36 -6.80 14.66
CA ALA A 160 -4.24 -6.52 15.79
C ALA A 160 -5.45 -7.46 15.84
N ASN A 161 -5.94 -7.93 14.70
CA ASN A 161 -7.15 -8.73 14.63
C ASN A 161 -6.92 -10.24 14.80
N TYR A 162 -5.76 -10.76 14.38
CA TYR A 162 -5.53 -12.21 14.31
C TYR A 162 -4.19 -12.68 14.88
N ASN A 163 -3.33 -11.79 15.37
CA ASN A 163 -1.98 -12.18 15.80
C ASN A 163 -1.48 -11.41 17.04
N ASP A 164 -2.37 -11.01 17.95
CA ASP A 164 -2.03 -10.35 19.22
C ASP A 164 -1.15 -9.08 19.08
N GLY A 165 -1.24 -8.40 17.93
CA GLY A 165 -0.44 -7.23 17.58
C GLY A 165 0.94 -7.56 16.99
N GLU A 166 1.31 -8.83 16.86
CA GLU A 166 2.53 -9.27 16.20
C GLU A 166 2.35 -9.26 14.67
N PHE A 167 3.41 -8.90 13.94
CA PHE A 167 3.34 -8.75 12.49
C PHE A 167 3.09 -10.10 11.79
N THR A 168 2.08 -10.14 10.90
CA THR A 168 1.66 -11.33 10.15
C THR A 168 2.39 -11.52 8.82
N GLY A 169 3.18 -10.53 8.39
CA GLY A 169 3.74 -10.48 7.03
C GLY A 169 2.95 -9.59 6.08
N MET A 170 1.66 -9.34 6.34
CA MET A 170 0.84 -8.39 5.58
C MET A 170 0.80 -7.03 6.29
N PRO A 171 1.14 -5.92 5.61
CA PRO A 171 1.01 -4.58 6.21
C PRO A 171 -0.46 -4.20 6.41
N ALA A 172 -0.72 -3.40 7.45
CA ALA A 172 -2.03 -2.81 7.70
C ALA A 172 -2.36 -1.74 6.65
N HIS A 173 -3.62 -1.71 6.19
CA HIS A 173 -4.15 -0.71 5.26
C HIS A 173 -5.27 0.12 5.92
N PRO A 174 -4.93 1.13 6.74
CA PRO A 174 -5.92 1.95 7.43
C PRO A 174 -6.69 2.85 6.45
N GLU A 175 -7.82 3.41 6.91
CA GLU A 175 -8.73 4.25 6.10
C GLU A 175 -8.02 5.42 5.39
N GLY A 176 -6.94 5.95 5.99
CA GLY A 176 -6.13 7.01 5.37
C GLY A 176 -5.38 6.56 4.10
N GLU A 177 -4.94 5.30 4.06
CA GLU A 177 -4.20 4.74 2.91
C GLU A 177 -5.10 4.02 1.89
N LEU A 178 -6.23 3.46 2.35
CA LEU A 178 -7.23 2.76 1.56
C LEU A 178 -8.64 3.13 2.07
N SER A 179 -9.40 3.92 1.30
CA SER A 179 -10.73 4.39 1.76
C SER A 179 -11.72 3.24 1.97
N GLU A 180 -12.83 3.51 2.68
CA GLU A 180 -13.93 2.55 2.85
C GLU A 180 -14.50 2.06 1.52
N SER A 181 -14.75 2.97 0.57
CA SER A 181 -15.28 2.62 -0.76
C SER A 181 -14.27 1.82 -1.59
N GLN A 182 -12.98 2.12 -1.48
CA GLN A 182 -11.92 1.35 -2.13
C GLN A 182 -11.81 -0.06 -1.56
N LEU A 183 -11.84 -0.19 -0.23
CA LEU A 183 -11.79 -1.51 0.43
C LEU A 183 -13.02 -2.35 0.09
N THR A 184 -14.19 -1.73 0.10
CA THR A 184 -15.46 -2.36 -0.29
C THR A 184 -15.36 -2.96 -1.69
N ALA A 185 -14.94 -2.17 -2.69
CA ALA A 185 -14.77 -2.63 -4.07
C ALA A 185 -13.69 -3.72 -4.19
N LEU A 186 -12.56 -3.55 -3.48
CA LEU A 186 -11.47 -4.53 -3.44
C LEU A 186 -11.96 -5.88 -2.91
N ILE A 187 -12.73 -5.91 -1.83
CA ILE A 187 -13.27 -7.16 -1.28
C ILE A 187 -14.25 -7.81 -2.25
N THR A 188 -15.10 -7.02 -2.92
CA THR A 188 -15.99 -7.54 -3.98
C THR A 188 -15.19 -8.21 -5.09
N PHE A 189 -14.09 -7.62 -5.56
CA PHE A 189 -13.18 -8.25 -6.51
C PHE A 189 -12.56 -9.55 -5.96
N LEU A 190 -12.05 -9.54 -4.72
CA LEU A 190 -11.38 -10.71 -4.12
C LEU A 190 -12.33 -11.90 -3.94
N LEU A 191 -13.60 -11.65 -3.59
CA LEU A 191 -14.59 -12.70 -3.41
C LEU A 191 -14.99 -13.40 -4.72
N GLU A 192 -14.69 -12.82 -5.88
CA GLU A 192 -14.87 -13.49 -7.18
C GLU A 192 -13.72 -14.44 -7.55
N GLN A 193 -12.57 -14.34 -6.85
CA GLN A 193 -11.36 -15.11 -7.16
C GLN A 193 -11.51 -16.54 -6.65
N THR A 194 -11.96 -17.44 -7.53
CA THR A 194 -12.30 -18.84 -7.22
C THR A 194 -11.41 -19.86 -7.93
N GLY A 195 -10.30 -19.42 -8.55
CA GLY A 195 -9.33 -20.28 -9.23
C GLY A 195 -9.67 -20.71 -10.66
N GLN A 196 -10.38 -19.88 -11.42
CA GLN A 196 -10.67 -20.12 -12.85
C GLN A 196 -9.54 -19.64 -13.77
#